data_AF-A0A662QRN0-F1
#
_entry.id   AF-A0A662QRN0-F1
#
_cell.length_a   1.000
_cell.length_b   1.000
_cell.length_c   1.000
_cell.angle_alpha   90.00
_cell.angle_beta   90.00
_cell.angle_gamma   90.00
#
_symmetry.space_group_name_H-M   'P 1'
#
loop_
_entity.id
_entity.type
_entity.pdbx_description
1 polymer ?
#
loop_
_entity_poly.entity_id
_entity_poly.type
_entity_poly.pdbx_seq_one_letter_code
_entity_poly.pdbx_strand_id
1 'polypeptide(L)' 'MIEEAKKYAVLKYGPDRITGYPHVMRIIDHVKNLTKTHDADEELLEIAAIFHDIAFDGKNTATHAKESADICDTF' A
#
# COMPACT_ATOMS: atom_id res chain seq x y z
N MET A 1 3.53 6.02 -12.73
CA MET A 1 3.57 4.92 -11.73
C MET A 1 3.23 5.38 -10.32
N ILE A 2 4.16 5.91 -9.49
CA ILE A 2 3.87 6.14 -8.06
C ILE A 2 2.73 7.14 -7.78
N GLU A 3 2.66 8.23 -8.55
CA GLU A 3 1.59 9.23 -8.40
C GLU A 3 0.20 8.70 -8.82
N GLU A 4 0.16 7.75 -9.76
CA GLU A 4 -1.08 7.08 -10.17
C GLU A 4 -1.51 6.06 -9.11
N ALA A 5 -0.55 5.31 -8.54
CA ALA A 5 -0.79 4.40 -7.43
C ALA A 5 -1.38 5.14 -6.21
N LYS A 6 -0.83 6.31 -5.85
CA LYS A 6 -1.36 7.15 -4.78
C LYS A 6 -2.79 7.61 -5.04
N LYS A 7 -3.09 8.09 -6.25
CA LYS A 7 -4.44 8.51 -6.64
C LYS A 7 -5.43 7.34 -6.56
N TYR A 8 -5.02 6.17 -7.03
CA TYR A 8 -5.83 4.96 -6.96
C TYR A 8 -6.08 4.54 -5.50
N ALA A 9 -5.04 4.57 -4.67
CA ALA A 9 -5.13 4.26 -3.25
C ALA A 9 -6.09 5.18 -2.49
N VAL A 10 -6.07 6.49 -2.74
CA VAL A 10 -7.02 7.44 -2.12
C VAL A 10 -8.47 7.10 -2.45
N LEU A 11 -8.74 6.60 -3.67
CA LEU A 11 -10.09 6.22 -4.09
C LEU A 11 -10.54 4.88 -3.53
N LYS A 12 -9.60 3.96 -3.32
CA LYS A 12 -9.89 2.59 -2.89
C LYS A 12 -9.92 2.43 -1.39
N TYR A 13 -8.93 2.98 -0.71
CA TYR A 13 -8.92 2.96 0.73
C TYR A 13 -9.92 3.99 1.27
N GLY A 14 -10.85 3.52 2.12
CA GLY A 14 -11.76 4.41 2.83
C GLY A 14 -11.03 5.32 3.83
N PRO A 15 -11.76 6.24 4.49
CA PRO A 15 -11.18 7.13 5.50
C PRO A 15 -10.88 6.44 6.85
N ASP A 16 -11.15 5.15 6.97
CA ASP A 16 -10.95 4.41 8.21
C ASP A 16 -9.49 4.42 8.67
N ARG A 17 -9.27 4.59 9.98
CA ARG A 17 -7.91 4.74 10.52
C ARG A 17 -7.17 3.42 10.65
N ILE A 18 -7.88 2.29 10.78
CA ILE A 18 -7.32 0.97 11.06
C ILE A 18 -6.87 0.32 9.75
N THR A 19 -7.72 0.36 8.72
CA THR A 19 -7.50 -0.35 7.43
C THR A 19 -7.63 0.56 6.21
N GLY A 20 -7.94 1.85 6.40
CA GLY A 20 -8.11 2.83 5.32
C GLY A 20 -6.84 3.63 5.00
N TYR A 21 -6.98 4.69 4.22
CA TYR A 21 -5.85 5.43 3.67
C TYR A 21 -4.88 5.99 4.74
N PRO A 22 -5.36 6.48 5.91
CA PRO A 22 -4.47 6.88 7.00
C PRO A 22 -3.58 5.76 7.55
N HIS A 23 -4.01 4.49 7.45
CA HIS A 23 -3.16 3.34 7.80
C HIS A 23 -2.00 3.22 6.82
N VAL A 24 -2.30 3.23 5.53
CA VAL A 24 -1.32 3.10 4.45
C VAL A 24 -0.24 4.19 4.53
N MET A 25 -0.65 5.44 4.81
CA MET A 25 0.31 6.54 4.99
C MET A 25 1.30 6.30 6.14
N ARG A 26 0.86 5.70 7.26
CA ARG A 26 1.78 5.34 8.35
C ARG A 26 2.75 4.25 7.92
N ILE A 27 2.31 3.28 7.13
CA ILE A 27 3.20 2.24 6.59
C ILE A 27 4.26 2.85 5.66
N ILE A 28 3.85 3.77 4.78
CA ILE A 28 4.78 4.51 3.91
C ILE A 28 5.82 5.27 4.74
N ASP A 29 5.40 5.97 5.80
CA ASP A 29 6.32 6.69 6.69
C ASP A 29 7.31 5.74 7.39
N HIS A 30 6.86 4.55 7.80
CA HIS A 30 7.74 3.54 8.38
C HIS A 30 8.75 3.00 7.36
N VAL A 31 8.30 2.69 6.14
CA VAL A 31 9.14 2.25 5.03
C VAL A 31 10.22 3.27 4.69
N LYS A 32 9.86 4.56 4.60
CA LYS A 32 10.82 5.65 4.34
C LYS A 32 11.86 5.83 5.42
N ASN A 33 11.56 5.40 6.64
CA ASN A 33 12.55 5.41 7.71
C ASN A 33 13.45 4.18 7.65
N LEU A 34 12.94 3.03 7.21
CA LEU A 34 13.74 1.82 7.00
C LEU A 34 14.73 1.97 5.84
N THR A 35 14.34 2.61 4.73
CA THR A 35 15.24 2.85 3.58
C THR A 35 16.45 3.73 3.91
N LYS A 36 16.37 4.53 4.98
CA LYS A 36 17.51 5.32 5.46
C LYS A 36 18.58 4.48 6.14
N THR A 37 18.20 3.32 6.68
CA THR A 37 19.09 2.44 7.44
C THR A 37 19.43 1.15 6.70
N HIS A 38 18.75 0.87 5.59
CA HIS A 38 18.91 -0.33 4.79
C HIS A 38 19.13 0.06 3.32
N ASP A 39 20.02 -0.64 2.63
CA ASP A 39 20.24 -0.49 1.19
C ASP A 39 19.07 -1.14 0.43
N ALA A 40 17.95 -0.42 0.35
CA ALA A 40 16.72 -0.86 -0.28
C ALA A 40 16.12 0.27 -1.13
N ASP A 41 15.47 -0.12 -2.24
CA ASP A 41 14.83 0.81 -3.16
C ASP A 41 13.60 1.46 -2.52
N GLU A 42 13.67 2.77 -2.28
CA GLU A 42 12.58 3.52 -1.65
C GLU A 42 11.32 3.58 -2.51
N GLU A 43 11.45 3.70 -3.83
CA GLU A 43 10.30 3.77 -4.73
C GLU A 43 9.57 2.43 -4.77
N LEU A 44 10.32 1.33 -4.88
CA LEU A 44 9.76 -0.02 -4.85
C LEU A 44 9.00 -0.29 -3.54
N LEU A 45 9.59 0.10 -2.40
CA LEU A 45 8.95 -0.12 -1.11
C LEU A 45 7.75 0.79 -0.88
N GLU A 46 7.76 2.03 -1.38
CA GLU A 46 6.59 2.92 -1.31
C GLU A 46 5.42 2.35 -2.15
N ILE A 47 5.70 1.80 -3.33
CA ILE A 47 4.68 1.12 -4.15
C ILE A 47 4.14 -0.12 -3.46
N ALA A 48 5.02 -0.97 -2.92
CA ALA A 48 4.61 -2.15 -2.16
C ALA A 48 3.71 -1.77 -0.97
N ALA A 49 4.07 -0.71 -0.24
CA ALA A 49 3.27 -0.20 0.87
C ALA A 49 1.89 0.33 0.41
N ILE A 50 1.82 1.00 -0.73
CA ILE A 50 0.56 1.50 -1.29
C ILE A 50 -0.40 0.33 -1.59
N PHE A 51 0.10 -0.75 -2.20
CA PHE A 51 -0.76 -1.84 -2.66
C PHE A 51 -1.01 -2.96 -1.65
N HIS A 52 -0.23 -3.08 -0.56
CA HIS A 52 -0.25 -4.29 0.30
C HIS A 52 -1.65 -4.75 0.72
N ASP A 53 -2.53 -3.82 1.10
CA ASP A 53 -3.90 -4.09 1.59
C ASP A 53 -4.99 -3.51 0.67
N ILE A 54 -4.69 -3.20 -0.59
CA ILE A 54 -5.61 -2.48 -1.48
C ILE A 54 -6.92 -3.24 -1.76
N ALA A 55 -6.85 -4.57 -1.69
CA ALA A 55 -7.99 -5.47 -1.85
C ALA A 55 -8.68 -5.82 -0.52
N PHE A 56 -8.18 -5.34 0.61
CA PHE A 56 -8.72 -5.70 1.92
C PHE A 56 -10.09 -5.04 2.18
N ASP A 57 -11.11 -5.87 2.36
CA ASP A 57 -12.50 -5.45 2.57
C ASP A 57 -13.00 -5.59 4.03
N GLY A 58 -12.09 -5.89 4.96
CA GLY A 58 -12.42 -6.10 6.38
C GLY A 58 -12.91 -7.51 6.73
N LYS A 59 -13.12 -8.38 5.74
CA LYS A 59 -13.67 -9.74 5.95
C LYS A 59 -12.76 -10.82 5.37
N ASN A 60 -12.06 -10.52 4.28
CA ASN A 60 -11.27 -11.49 3.56
C ASN A 60 -9.77 -11.39 3.87
N THR A 61 -9.35 -12.06 4.94
CA THR A 61 -7.92 -12.09 5.35
C THR A 61 -7.09 -13.10 4.54
N ALA A 62 -7.71 -14.04 3.83
CA ALA A 62 -7.00 -15.15 3.20
C ALA A 62 -6.51 -14.84 1.78
N THR A 63 -7.24 -14.02 1.00
CA THR A 63 -6.91 -13.78 -0.42
C THR A 63 -6.55 -12.34 -0.76
N HIS A 64 -6.79 -11.36 0.14
CA HIS A 64 -6.50 -9.95 -0.15
C HIS A 64 -5.05 -9.74 -0.58
N ALA A 65 -4.07 -10.40 0.03
CA ALA A 65 -2.66 -10.24 -0.35
C ALA A 65 -2.40 -10.63 -1.82
N LYS A 66 -3.05 -11.70 -2.31
CA LYS A 66 -2.95 -12.10 -3.71
C LYS A 66 -3.68 -11.12 -4.63
N GLU A 67 -4.91 -10.75 -4.28
CA GLU A 67 -5.71 -9.80 -5.07
C GLU A 67 -5.04 -8.42 -5.14
N SER A 68 -4.40 -7.98 -4.05
CA SER A 68 -3.59 -6.79 -3.98
C SER A 68 -2.39 -6.84 -4.94
N ALA A 69 -1.71 -7.98 -5.02
CA ALA A 69 -0.61 -8.19 -5.97
C ALA A 69 -1.13 -8.19 -7.42
N ASP A 70 -2.23 -8.89 -7.70
CA ASP A 70 -2.85 -8.92 -9.02
C ASP A 70 -3.29 -7.52 -9.48
N ILE A 71 -3.73 -6.65 -8.56
CA ILE A 71 -4.04 -5.23 -8.83
C ILE A 71 -2.75 -4.44 -9.12
N CYS A 72 -1.69 -4.64 -8.34
CA CYS A 72 -0.41 -3.97 -8.52
C CYS A 72 0.19 -4.26 -9.90
N ASP A 73 0.07 -5.50 -10.41
CA ASP A 73 0.57 -5.91 -11.72
C ASP A 73 -0.10 -5.19 -12.91
N THR A 74 -1.15 -4.40 -12.66
CA THR A 74 -1.83 -3.59 -13.69
C THR A 74 -1.27 -2.17 -13.84
N PHE A 75 -0.29 -1.78 -13.03
CA PHE A 75 0.37 -0.46 -13.02
C PHE A 75 1.79 -0.53 -13.60
#